data_AF-A0A967VWW0-F1
#
_entry.id   AF-A0A967VWW0-F1
#
_cell.length_a   1.000
_cell.length_b   1.000
_cell.length_c   1.000
_cell.angle_alpha   90.00
_cell.angle_beta   90.00
_cell.angle_gamma   90.00
#
_symmetry.space_group_name_H-M   'P 1'
#
loop_
_entity.id
_entity.type
_entity.pdbx_description
1 polymer ?
#
loop_
_entity_poly.entity_id
_entity_poly.type
_entity_poly.pdbx_seq_one_letter_code
_entity_poly.pdbx_strand_id
1 'polypeptide(L)' 'LNNSGATIHDINIVRKHCSKIKGGQLHRCLNPKVTLIDLVISDVPGDELSIIGSGPTIP' A
#
# COMPACT_ATOMS: atom_id res chain seq x y z
N LEU A 1 9.06 -14.10 -7.06
CA LEU A 1 8.81 -13.14 -8.16
C LEU A 1 10.07 -12.40 -8.61
N ASN A 2 10.99 -12.02 -7.71
CA ASN A 2 12.21 -11.30 -8.13
C ASN A 2 13.05 -12.00 -9.23
N ASN A 3 13.07 -13.33 -9.26
CA ASN A 3 13.82 -14.10 -10.28
C ASN A 3 12.92 -14.65 -11.41
N SER A 4 11.66 -14.21 -11.50
CA SER A 4 10.71 -14.71 -12.49
C SER A 4 10.40 -13.70 -13.61
N GLY A 5 11.17 -12.61 -13.72
CA GLY A 5 10.93 -11.54 -14.69
C GLY A 5 9.70 -10.68 -14.40
N ALA A 6 9.10 -10.82 -13.21
CA ALA A 6 7.94 -10.01 -12.81
C ALA A 6 8.36 -8.56 -12.57
N THR A 7 7.52 -7.61 -12.99
CA THR A 7 7.78 -6.19 -12.74
C THR A 7 7.61 -5.87 -11.25
N ILE A 8 8.16 -4.74 -10.81
CA ILE A 8 7.92 -4.26 -9.44
C ILE A 8 6.42 -4.03 -9.17
N HIS A 9 5.67 -3.65 -10.21
CA HIS A 9 4.23 -3.48 -10.12
C HIS A 9 3.54 -4.81 -9.82
N ASP A 10 3.86 -5.87 -10.57
CA ASP A 10 3.31 -7.22 -10.35
C ASP A 10 3.63 -7.74 -8.95
N ILE A 11 4.87 -7.53 -8.49
CA ILE A 11 5.31 -7.92 -7.15
C ILE A 11 4.50 -7.19 -6.08
N ASN A 12 4.29 -5.88 -6.25
CA ASN A 12 3.53 -5.07 -5.30
C ASN A 12 2.05 -5.42 -5.28
N ILE A 13 1.45 -5.78 -6.42
CA ILE A 13 0.08 -6.32 -6.47
C ILE A 13 -0.01 -7.56 -5.57
N VAL A 14 0.86 -8.55 -5.76
CA VAL A 14 0.82 -9.78 -4.96
C VAL A 14 1.08 -9.47 -3.48
N ARG A 15 2.08 -8.63 -3.17
CA ARG A 15 2.39 -8.23 -1.79
C ARG A 15 1.23 -7.53 -1.08
N LYS A 16 0.45 -6.70 -1.77
CA LYS A 16 -0.75 -6.06 -1.21
C LYS A 16 -1.79 -7.11 -0.81
N HIS A 17 -2.08 -8.06 -1.69
CA HIS A 17 -3.08 -9.12 -1.44
C HIS A 17 -2.67 -10.11 -0.35
N CYS A 18 -1.37 -10.34 -0.16
CA CYS A 18 -0.86 -11.24 0.88
C CYS A 18 -0.61 -10.55 2.23
N SER A 19 -0.99 -9.27 2.39
CA SER A 19 -0.73 -8.49 3.60
C SER A 19 -2.00 -8.22 4.39
N LYS A 20 -1.90 -8.25 5.73
CA LYS A 20 -2.95 -7.74 6.63
C LYS A 20 -2.99 -6.20 6.72
N ILE A 21 -1.98 -5.50 6.20
CA ILE A 21 -1.81 -4.05 6.40
C ILE A 21 -1.70 -3.27 5.08
N LYS A 22 -1.03 -3.81 4.06
CA LYS A 22 -0.82 -3.12 2.76
C LYS A 22 -2.09 -3.11 1.90
N GLY A 23 -2.16 -2.23 0.89
CA GLY A 23 -3.26 -2.20 -0.08
C GLY A 23 -4.63 -1.87 0.51
N GLY A 24 -4.70 -0.82 1.33
CA GLY A 24 -5.92 -0.36 1.98
C GLY A 24 -6.38 -1.21 3.17
N GLN A 25 -5.68 -2.31 3.46
CA GLN A 25 -6.09 -3.26 4.49
C GLN A 25 -6.01 -2.67 5.90
N LEU A 26 -5.03 -1.79 6.19
CA LEU A 26 -4.97 -1.08 7.46
C LEU A 26 -6.22 -0.21 7.64
N HIS A 27 -6.60 0.56 6.61
CA HIS A 27 -7.81 1.38 6.65
C HIS A 27 -9.06 0.52 6.88
N ARG A 28 -9.15 -0.64 6.23
CA ARG A 28 -10.29 -1.57 6.39
C ARG A 28 -10.40 -2.14 7.81
N CYS A 29 -9.30 -2.22 8.56
CA CYS A 29 -9.30 -2.69 9.94
C CYS A 29 -9.64 -1.60 10.96
N LEU A 30 -9.68 -0.32 10.55
CA LEU A 30 -10.02 0.77 11.47
C LEU A 30 -11.52 0.78 11.78
N ASN A 31 -11.85 1.22 13.00
CA ASN A 31 -13.24 1.48 13.34
C ASN A 31 -13.76 2.65 12.48
N PRO A 32 -14.94 2.54 11.83
CA PRO A 32 -15.49 3.60 10.99
C PRO A 32 -15.69 4.96 11.68
N LYS A 33 -15.71 4.99 13.02
CA LYS A 33 -15.85 6.21 13.83
C LYS A 33 -14.53 6.94 14.06
N VAL A 34 -13.39 6.36 13.67
CA VAL A 34 -12.07 6.96 13.86
C VAL A 34 -11.75 7.87 12.68
N THR A 35 -11.27 9.08 12.98
CA THR A 35 -10.62 9.94 12.00
C THR A 35 -9.19 9.46 11.78
N LEU A 36 -8.87 9.07 10.54
CA LEU A 36 -7.51 8.75 10.12
C LEU A 36 -6.84 10.01 9.57
N ILE A 37 -5.69 10.37 10.14
CA ILE A 37 -4.80 11.40 9.60
C ILE A 37 -3.51 10.70 9.18
N ASP A 38 -3.23 10.68 7.87
CA ASP A 38 -2.05 10.03 7.32
C ASP A 38 -1.00 11.09 6.96
N LEU A 39 0.12 11.10 7.69
CA LEU A 39 1.25 12.00 7.43
C LEU A 39 2.31 11.23 6.68
N VAL A 40 2.36 11.44 5.36
CA VAL A 40 3.21 10.68 4.45
C VAL A 40 4.43 11.51 4.06
N ILE A 41 5.60 10.88 4.10
CA ILE A 41 6.85 11.43 3.53
C ILE A 41 7.16 10.59 2.29
N SER A 42 7.25 11.23 1.14
CA SER A 42 7.44 10.56 -0.14
C SER A 42 8.91 10.50 -0.55
N ASP A 43 9.36 9.30 -0.92
CA ASP A 43 10.57 9.04 -1.69
C ASP A 43 10.24 8.48 -3.09
N VAL A 44 8.98 8.54 -3.51
CA VAL A 44 8.47 7.96 -4.76
C VAL A 44 8.27 9.06 -5.80
N PRO A 45 8.88 8.94 -7.00
CA PRO A 45 8.63 9.89 -8.08
C PRO A 45 7.14 9.99 -8.43
N GLY A 46 6.60 11.21 -8.45
CA GLY A 46 5.19 11.47 -8.76
C GLY A 46 4.23 11.27 -7.57
N ASP A 47 4.74 10.97 -6.37
CA ASP A 47 4.00 10.98 -5.11
C ASP A 47 2.73 10.11 -5.09
N GLU A 48 2.74 8.99 -5.82
CA GLU A 48 1.59 8.09 -5.87
C GLU A 48 1.41 7.36 -4.52
N LEU A 49 0.39 7.81 -3.75
CA LEU A 49 0.11 7.29 -2.41
C LEU A 49 -0.16 5.78 -2.36
N SER A 50 -0.67 5.20 -3.44
CA SER A 50 -0.92 3.74 -3.54
C SER A 50 0.38 2.92 -3.51
N ILE A 51 1.51 3.55 -3.86
CA ILE A 51 2.83 2.93 -3.95
C ILE A 51 3.61 3.16 -2.66
N ILE A 52 3.54 4.36 -2.08
CA ILE A 52 4.26 4.71 -0.84
C ILE A 52 3.82 3.77 0.29
N GLY A 53 4.77 3.07 0.91
CA GLY A 53 4.46 2.05 1.92
C GLY A 53 3.59 0.88 1.43
N SER A 54 3.41 0.73 0.11
CA SER A 54 2.40 -0.13 -0.53
C SER A 54 0.95 0.24 -0.20
N GLY A 55 0.69 1.54 0.03
CA GLY A 55 -0.65 2.10 0.22
C GLY A 55 -1.45 1.42 1.32
N PRO A 56 -1.01 1.39 2.59
CA PRO A 56 -1.69 0.64 3.65
C PRO A 56 -3.11 1.13 3.93
N THR A 57 -3.36 2.40 3.65
CA THR A 57 -4.61 3.13 3.93
C THR A 57 -5.32 3.59 2.65
N ILE A 58 -4.73 3.28 1.49
CA ILE A 58 -5.18 3.71 0.16
C ILE A 58 -5.77 2.51 -0.58
N PRO A 59 -7.03 2.55 -1.04
CA PRO A 59 -7.70 1.45 -1.75
C PRO A 59 -7.07 1.13 -3.12
#